data_AF-A0A9D4B5H4-F1
#
_entry.id   AF-A0A9D4B5H4-F1
#
_cell.length_a   1.000
_cell.length_b   1.000
_cell.length_c   1.000
_cell.angle_alpha   90.00
_cell.angle_beta   90.00
_cell.angle_gamma   90.00
#
_symmetry.space_group_name_H-M   'P 1'
#
loop_
_entity.id
_entity.type
_entity.pdbx_description
1 polymer ?
#
loop_
_entity_poly.entity_id
_entity_poly.type
_entity_poly.pdbx_seq_one_letter_code
_entity_poly.pdbx_strand_id
1 'polypeptide(L)'
;MALARLGKVVPKTSILFLCDMQEKFRPNIAHFPQIVAVAARMLQVAQLLEIPVVVTEQYPQGLGPTVPELGAEGLRKFPKTCFSMLVPEVEQELGALPHLRSVLLCGIETQACIMIQKLIKDPAPDSGLLSLFPGQSPGFS
;
A
#
# COMPACT_ATOMS: atom_id res chain seq x y z
N MET A 1 15.19 -22.09 -5.80
CA MET A 1 13.89 -21.45 -5.52
C MET A 1 13.74 -21.34 -4.02
N ALA A 2 13.89 -20.15 -3.44
CA ALA A 2 13.55 -19.94 -2.03
C ALA A 2 12.03 -20.09 -1.90
N LEU A 3 11.57 -21.03 -1.07
CA LEU A 3 10.16 -21.07 -0.68
C LEU A 3 9.87 -19.73 -0.02
N ALA A 4 9.03 -18.90 -0.64
CA ALA A 4 8.49 -17.73 0.03
C ALA A 4 7.70 -18.24 1.23
N ARG A 5 8.27 -18.15 2.43
CA ARG A 5 7.52 -18.37 3.67
C ARG A 5 6.48 -17.25 3.72
N LEU A 6 5.20 -17.60 3.73
CA LEU A 6 4.16 -16.64 4.04
C LEU A 6 4.49 -16.04 5.41
N GLY A 7 4.82 -14.75 5.45
CA GLY A 7 5.10 -14.06 6.69
C GLY A 7 3.88 -14.11 7.62
N LYS A 8 4.10 -14.22 8.93
CA LYS A 8 3.02 -14.15 9.90
C LYS A 8 2.53 -12.70 9.98
N VAL A 9 1.27 -12.47 9.63
CA VAL A 9 0.61 -11.18 9.88
C VAL A 9 0.34 -11.08 11.37
N VAL A 10 0.92 -10.06 12.02
CA VAL A 10 0.73 -9.76 13.43
C VAL A 10 0.29 -8.31 13.53
N PRO A 11 -0.93 -8.01 14.05
CA PRO A 11 -1.50 -6.68 14.01
C PRO A 11 -0.55 -5.56 14.47
N LYS A 12 0.13 -5.79 15.60
CA LYS A 12 1.11 -4.84 16.18
C LYS A 12 2.35 -4.58 15.32
N THR A 13 2.60 -5.34 14.27
CA THR A 13 3.76 -5.17 13.37
C THR A 13 3.33 -5.11 11.90
N SER A 14 2.05 -4.84 11.66
CA SER A 14 1.45 -4.75 10.34
C SER A 14 0.96 -3.34 10.09
N ILE A 15 0.88 -2.96 8.82
CA ILE A 15 0.25 -1.73 8.36
C ILE A 15 -0.60 -2.03 7.13
N LEU A 16 -1.77 -1.39 7.01
CA LEU A 16 -2.65 -1.52 5.85
C LEU A 16 -2.43 -0.36 4.90
N PHE A 17 -2.19 -0.67 3.63
CA PHE A 17 -2.06 0.28 2.54
C PHE A 17 -3.29 0.15 1.64
N LEU A 18 -4.06 1.23 1.52
CA LEU A 18 -5.20 1.39 0.63
C LEU A 18 -4.78 2.27 -0.56
N CYS A 19 -4.59 1.62 -1.71
CA CYS A 19 -4.04 2.23 -2.91
C CYS A 19 -5.14 2.71 -3.86
N ASP A 20 -5.25 4.03 -4.03
CA ASP A 20 -5.89 4.71 -5.17
C ASP A 20 -7.33 4.27 -5.48
N MET A 21 -8.13 3.99 -4.43
CA MET A 21 -9.52 3.54 -4.53
C MET A 21 -10.49 4.69 -4.88
N GLN A 22 -10.36 5.28 -6.07
CA GLN A 22 -10.99 6.56 -6.44
C GLN A 22 -12.16 6.43 -7.43
N GLU A 23 -13.03 7.44 -7.41
CA GLU A 23 -14.29 7.50 -8.18
C GLU A 23 -14.12 7.25 -9.69
N LYS A 24 -13.14 7.86 -10.35
CA LYS A 24 -13.01 7.74 -11.81
C LYS A 24 -12.49 6.39 -12.29
N PHE A 25 -12.11 5.48 -11.39
CA PHE A 25 -11.76 4.11 -11.75
C PHE A 25 -12.97 3.20 -11.91
N ARG A 26 -14.15 3.57 -11.36
CA ARG A 26 -15.40 2.81 -11.48
C ARG A 26 -15.70 2.26 -12.89
N PRO A 27 -15.65 3.06 -13.98
CA PRO A 27 -16.00 2.57 -15.31
C PRO A 27 -14.92 1.69 -15.95
N ASN A 28 -13.66 1.81 -15.51
CA ASN A 28 -12.52 1.24 -16.21
C ASN A 28 -11.95 -0.02 -15.52
N ILE A 29 -12.35 -0.29 -14.28
CA ILE A 29 -11.91 -1.45 -13.51
C ILE A 29 -13.03 -2.48 -13.44
N ALA A 30 -12.76 -3.66 -14.00
CA ALA A 30 -13.64 -4.81 -13.86
C ALA A 30 -13.80 -5.18 -12.38
N HIS A 31 -15.04 -5.47 -11.98
CA HIS A 31 -15.38 -5.83 -10.59
C HIS A 31 -15.01 -4.77 -9.54
N PHE A 32 -14.94 -3.49 -9.92
CA PHE A 32 -14.64 -2.39 -8.99
C PHE A 32 -15.49 -2.43 -7.70
N PRO A 33 -16.83 -2.62 -7.74
CA PRO A 33 -17.63 -2.70 -6.51
C PRO A 33 -17.20 -3.83 -5.57
N GLN A 34 -16.82 -4.99 -6.13
CA GLN A 34 -16.35 -6.14 -5.34
C GLN A 34 -14.98 -5.85 -4.71
N ILE A 35 -14.08 -5.19 -5.44
CA ILE A 35 -12.76 -4.78 -4.95
C ILE A 35 -12.92 -3.79 -3.79
N VAL A 36 -13.77 -2.77 -3.95
CA VAL A 36 -14.10 -1.82 -2.88
C VAL A 36 -14.67 -2.53 -1.67
N ALA A 37 -15.59 -3.48 -1.86
CA ALA A 37 -16.17 -4.24 -0.76
C ALA A 37 -15.13 -5.07 0.01
N VAL A 38 -14.12 -5.65 -0.68
CA VAL A 38 -13.00 -6.34 -0.03
C VAL A 38 -12.13 -5.35 0.74
N ALA A 39 -11.76 -4.22 0.12
CA ALA A 39 -10.93 -3.19 0.74
C ALA A 39 -11.60 -2.58 1.99
N ALA A 40 -12.92 -2.36 1.94
CA ALA A 40 -13.71 -1.89 3.08
C ALA A 40 -13.72 -2.90 4.23
N ARG A 41 -13.84 -4.20 3.94
CA ARG A 41 -13.71 -5.25 4.97
C ARG A 41 -12.30 -5.27 5.58
N MET A 42 -11.26 -5.12 4.75
CA MET A 42 -9.87 -5.04 5.24
C MET A 42 -9.66 -3.83 6.13
N LEU A 43 -10.25 -2.68 5.77
CA LEU A 43 -10.22 -1.47 6.61
C LEU A 43 -10.92 -1.70 7.95
N GLN A 44 -12.11 -2.29 7.95
CA GLN A 44 -12.85 -2.61 9.18
C GLN A 44 -12.02 -3.53 10.10
N VAL A 45 -11.40 -4.58 9.55
CA VAL A 45 -10.52 -5.47 10.31
C VAL A 45 -9.31 -4.73 10.84
N ALA A 46 -8.68 -3.87 10.04
CA ALA A 46 -7.54 -3.08 10.48
C ALA A 46 -7.89 -2.15 11.65
N GLN A 47 -9.05 -1.47 11.58
CA GLN A 47 -9.52 -0.61 12.67
C GLN A 47 -9.80 -1.41 13.95
N LEU A 48 -10.46 -2.57 13.84
CA LEU A 48 -10.75 -3.44 14.99
C LEU A 48 -9.49 -3.98 15.67
N LEU A 49 -8.45 -4.23 14.88
CA LEU A 49 -7.17 -4.77 15.35
C LEU A 49 -6.13 -3.68 15.65
N GLU A 50 -6.53 -2.41 15.61
CA GLU A 50 -5.66 -1.24 15.81
C GLU A 50 -4.43 -1.22 14.89
N ILE A 51 -4.59 -1.75 13.68
CA ILE A 51 -3.56 -1.75 12.64
C ILE A 51 -3.54 -0.35 12.00
N PRO A 52 -2.37 0.32 11.90
CA PRO A 52 -2.26 1.60 11.23
C PRO A 52 -2.66 1.49 9.74
N VAL A 53 -3.25 2.55 9.20
CA VAL A 53 -3.75 2.58 7.82
C VAL A 53 -3.21 3.79 7.07
N VAL A 54 -2.69 3.56 5.86
CA VAL A 54 -2.29 4.58 4.90
C VAL A 54 -3.23 4.51 3.69
N VAL A 55 -3.75 5.66 3.27
CA VAL A 55 -4.60 5.79 2.09
C VAL A 55 -3.93 6.73 1.10
N THR A 56 -3.71 6.31 -0.14
CA THR A 56 -3.21 7.20 -1.21
C THR A 56 -4.27 7.51 -2.24
N GLU A 57 -4.14 8.67 -2.87
CA GLU A 57 -4.95 9.08 -4.00
C GLU A 57 -4.04 9.51 -5.15
N GLN A 58 -4.13 8.82 -6.29
CA GLN A 58 -3.46 9.21 -7.51
C GLN A 58 -4.18 10.41 -8.13
N TYR A 59 -3.49 11.53 -8.29
CA TYR A 59 -3.97 12.75 -8.95
C TYR A 59 -5.47 13.04 -8.68
N PRO A 60 -5.88 13.28 -7.43
CA PRO A 60 -7.29 13.38 -7.04
C PRO A 60 -8.05 14.49 -7.79
N GLN A 61 -7.37 15.53 -8.26
CA GLN A 61 -7.96 16.58 -9.10
C GLN A 61 -8.49 16.02 -10.43
N GLY A 62 -7.79 15.02 -10.99
CA GLY A 62 -8.17 14.38 -12.25
C GLY A 62 -8.99 13.11 -12.07
N LEU A 63 -8.68 12.29 -11.06
CA LEU A 63 -9.26 10.95 -10.84
C LEU A 63 -10.37 10.93 -9.77
N GLY A 64 -10.62 12.06 -9.12
CA GLY A 64 -11.63 12.18 -8.07
C GLY A 64 -11.13 11.69 -6.71
N PRO A 65 -11.95 11.84 -5.67
CA PRO A 65 -11.63 11.39 -4.33
C PRO A 65 -11.73 9.87 -4.20
N THR A 66 -11.22 9.36 -3.10
CA THR A 66 -11.49 8.00 -2.61
C THR A 66 -13.00 7.76 -2.51
N VAL A 67 -13.46 6.60 -2.95
CA VAL A 67 -14.89 6.26 -2.96
C VAL A 67 -15.47 6.16 -1.55
N PRO A 68 -16.69 6.69 -1.30
CA PRO A 68 -17.30 6.71 0.02
C PRO A 68 -17.59 5.30 0.57
N GLU A 69 -17.88 4.33 -0.31
CA GLU A 69 -18.15 2.94 0.08
C GLU A 69 -16.94 2.25 0.73
N LEU A 70 -15.73 2.83 0.59
CA LEU A 70 -14.56 2.34 1.30
C LEU A 70 -14.64 2.58 2.82
N GLY A 71 -15.36 3.61 3.26
CA GLY A 71 -15.46 4.00 4.68
C GLY A 71 -14.20 4.70 5.22
N ALA A 72 -13.37 5.26 4.34
CA ALA A 72 -12.10 5.92 4.69
C ALA A 72 -12.23 7.43 4.98
N GLU A 73 -13.45 7.95 5.18
CA GLU A 73 -13.72 9.40 5.31
C GLU A 73 -12.93 10.06 6.45
N GLY A 74 -12.79 9.39 7.60
CA GLY A 74 -12.03 9.88 8.75
C GLY A 74 -10.50 9.71 8.66
N LEU A 75 -9.98 9.05 7.62
CA LEU A 75 -8.55 8.81 7.46
C LEU A 75 -7.86 9.95 6.71
N ARG A 76 -6.57 10.18 6.99
CA ARG A 76 -5.73 11.06 6.17
C ARG A 76 -5.48 10.39 4.81
N LYS A 77 -5.62 11.17 3.73
CA LYS A 77 -5.30 10.74 2.36
C LYS A 77 -4.02 11.42 1.90
N PHE A 78 -3.15 10.66 1.27
CA PHE A 78 -1.88 11.13 0.74
C PHE A 78 -1.99 11.26 -0.79
N PRO A 79 -2.17 12.49 -1.32
CA PRO A 79 -2.22 12.70 -2.75
C PRO A 79 -0.85 12.45 -3.37
N LYS A 80 -0.82 11.82 -4.54
CA LYS A 80 0.42 11.52 -5.27
C LYS A 80 0.23 11.59 -6.77
N THR A 81 1.32 11.80 -7.50
CA THR A 81 1.38 11.70 -8.97
C THR A 81 2.29 10.57 -9.43
N CYS A 82 3.17 10.06 -8.56
CA CYS A 82 3.94 8.86 -8.81
C CYS A 82 3.12 7.59 -8.55
N PHE A 83 3.47 6.49 -9.23
CA PHE A 83 2.74 5.24 -9.05
C PHE A 83 2.97 4.60 -7.67
N SER A 84 4.18 4.70 -7.13
CA SER A 84 4.54 4.20 -5.80
C SER A 84 3.77 4.93 -4.69
N MET A 85 3.25 4.20 -3.70
CA MET A 85 2.65 4.78 -2.49
C MET A 85 3.70 5.37 -1.53
N LEU A 86 5.00 5.05 -1.71
CA LEU A 86 6.09 5.62 -0.91
C LEU A 86 6.44 7.03 -1.38
N VAL A 87 5.58 7.98 -1.06
CA VAL A 87 5.88 9.42 -1.11
C VAL A 87 6.54 9.86 0.20
N PRO A 88 7.29 10.98 0.23
CA PRO A 88 8.01 11.41 1.42
C PRO A 88 7.16 11.48 2.70
N GLU A 89 5.89 11.89 2.58
CA GLU A 89 4.94 11.94 3.68
C GLU A 89 4.59 10.54 4.21
N VAL A 90 4.41 9.56 3.32
CA VAL A 90 4.17 8.16 3.71
C VAL A 90 5.44 7.54 4.30
N GLU A 91 6.62 7.88 3.78
CA GLU A 91 7.90 7.44 4.36
C GLU A 91 8.11 7.99 5.77
N GLN A 92 7.67 9.22 6.04
CA GLN A 92 7.70 9.82 7.36
C GLN A 92 6.77 9.08 8.34
N GLU A 93 5.54 8.74 7.93
CA GLU A 93 4.60 7.95 8.72
C GLU A 93 5.18 6.55 9.04
N LEU A 94 5.82 5.91 8.06
CA LEU A 94 6.50 4.63 8.26
C LEU A 94 7.71 4.77 9.20
N GLY A 95 8.45 5.87 9.12
CA GLY A 95 9.57 6.18 10.00
C GLY A 95 9.17 6.32 11.47
N ALA A 96 7.95 6.76 11.75
CA ALA A 96 7.38 6.82 13.09
C ALA A 96 7.00 5.43 13.66
N LEU A 97 7.00 4.39 12.83
CA LEU A 97 6.58 3.03 13.18
C LEU A 97 7.74 2.03 12.95
N PRO A 98 8.82 2.09 13.75
CA PRO A 98 10.05 1.32 13.51
C PRO A 98 9.89 -0.20 13.69
N HIS A 99 8.76 -0.65 14.25
CA HIS A 99 8.48 -2.05 14.54
C HIS A 99 7.68 -2.74 13.43
N LEU A 100 7.32 -2.03 12.34
CA LEU A 100 6.60 -2.62 11.21
C LEU A 100 7.46 -3.67 10.50
N ARG A 101 6.86 -4.83 10.25
CA ARG A 101 7.49 -5.98 9.58
C ARG A 101 6.71 -6.46 8.36
N SER A 102 5.48 -6.01 8.20
CA SER A 102 4.57 -6.49 7.18
C SER A 102 3.65 -5.38 6.69
N VAL A 103 3.36 -5.40 5.40
CA VAL A 103 2.42 -4.47 4.75
C VAL A 103 1.30 -5.32 4.15
N LEU A 104 0.07 -5.02 4.55
CA LEU A 104 -1.13 -5.50 3.88
C LEU A 104 -1.44 -4.49 2.77
N LEU A 105 -1.39 -4.91 1.52
CA LEU A 105 -1.63 -4.04 0.38
C LEU A 105 -2.98 -4.36 -0.24
N CYS A 106 -3.83 -3.36 -0.41
CA CYS A 106 -5.15 -3.46 -1.03
C CYS A 106 -5.36 -2.24 -1.91
N GLY A 107 -5.87 -2.43 -3.12
CA GLY A 107 -6.22 -1.30 -3.98
C GLY A 107 -6.09 -1.61 -5.46
N ILE A 108 -5.94 -0.55 -6.24
CA ILE A 108 -5.82 -0.59 -7.69
C ILE A 108 -4.67 0.33 -8.15
N GLU A 109 -4.08 0.14 -9.33
CA GLU A 109 -4.21 -1.01 -10.24
C GLU A 109 -3.13 -2.07 -10.00
N THR A 110 -3.50 -3.35 -10.09
CA THR A 110 -2.60 -4.50 -9.87
C THR A 110 -1.32 -4.41 -10.71
N GLN A 111 -1.42 -3.95 -11.95
CA GLN A 111 -0.32 -3.88 -12.93
C GLN A 111 0.52 -2.58 -12.86
N ALA A 112 0.06 -1.55 -12.14
CA ALA A 112 0.72 -0.25 -12.05
C ALA A 112 1.13 0.04 -10.60
N CYS A 113 0.27 0.69 -9.81
CA CYS A 113 0.60 1.13 -8.45
C CYS A 113 0.87 -0.04 -7.49
N ILE A 114 0.17 -1.17 -7.64
CA ILE A 114 0.37 -2.36 -6.80
C ILE A 114 1.67 -3.09 -7.18
N MET A 115 1.94 -3.25 -8.48
CA MET A 115 3.14 -3.94 -8.97
C MET A 115 4.41 -3.08 -8.78
N ILE A 116 4.31 -1.77 -8.93
CA ILE A 116 5.40 -0.80 -8.76
C ILE A 116 5.39 -0.28 -7.31
N GLN A 117 5.35 -1.19 -6.35
CA GLN A 117 5.56 -0.83 -4.96
C GLN A 117 6.97 -1.24 -4.53
N LYS A 118 7.79 -0.25 -4.18
CA LYS A 118 9.13 -0.46 -3.63
C LYS A 118 9.04 -0.84 -2.13
N LEU A 119 8.36 -1.94 -1.79
CA LEU A 119 8.14 -2.35 -0.38
C LEU A 119 9.35 -2.95 0.32
N ILE A 120 10.51 -3.05 -0.33
CA ILE A 120 11.68 -3.65 0.29
C ILE A 120 12.57 -2.53 0.83
N LYS A 121 12.29 -2.09 2.07
CA LYS A 121 13.40 -1.76 2.98
C LYS A 121 13.97 -3.10 3.44
N ASP A 122 15.29 -3.23 3.38
CA ASP A 122 16.00 -4.48 3.65
C ASP A 122 15.40 -5.24 4.83
N PRO A 123 15.17 -6.55 4.67
CA PRO A 123 14.56 -7.31 5.73
C PRO A 123 15.54 -7.35 6.91
N ALA A 124 15.01 -7.27 8.13
CA ALA A 124 15.80 -7.38 9.36
C ALA A 124 16.82 -8.54 9.25
N PRO A 125 18.04 -8.38 9.81
CA PRO A 125 19.19 -9.25 9.55
C PRO A 125 18.96 -10.75 9.81
N ASP A 126 17.89 -11.10 10.52
CA ASP A 126 17.58 -12.47 10.94
C ASP A 126 16.67 -13.25 9.96
N SER A 127 16.28 -12.63 8.84
CA SER A 127 15.26 -13.16 7.92
C SER A 127 15.79 -14.03 6.77
N GLY A 128 17.12 -14.13 6.58
CA GLY A 128 17.73 -15.00 5.57
C GLY A 128 17.30 -14.73 4.11
N LEU A 129 16.68 -13.58 3.84
CA LEU A 129 16.24 -13.17 2.51
C LEU A 129 17.35 -12.39 1.81
N LEU A 130 18.11 -13.10 0.98
CA LEU A 130 19.09 -12.54 0.07
C LEU A 130 18.37 -11.58 -0.91
N SER A 131 18.84 -10.34 -0.98
CA SER A 131 18.39 -9.29 -1.89
C SER A 131 18.36 -9.77 -3.35
N LEU A 132 17.18 -9.78 -3.98
CA LEU A 132 17.00 -10.21 -5.39
C LEU A 132 17.09 -9.07 -6.41
N PHE A 133 17.61 -7.90 -6.03
CA PHE A 133 17.92 -6.84 -6.98
C PHE A 133 19.38 -6.43 -6.83
N PRO A 134 20.28 -6.89 -7.71
CA PRO A 134 21.61 -6.28 -7.80
C PRO A 134 21.41 -4.86 -8.34
N GLY A 135 21.57 -3.87 -7.47
CA GLY A 135 21.62 -2.48 -7.87
C GLY A 135 22.81 -2.25 -8.79
N GLN A 136 22.54 -2.06 -10.09
CA GLN A 136 23.40 -1.24 -10.95
C GLN A 136 22.62 0.00 -11.30
N SER A 137 22.96 1.11 -10.66
CA SER A 137 22.64 2.45 -11.14
C SER A 137 23.47 2.73 -12.40
N PRO A 138 22.87 3.06 -13.56
CA PRO A 138 23.62 3.76 -14.59
C PRO A 138 23.76 5.21 -14.12
N GLY A 139 24.99 5.62 -13.81
CA GLY A 139 25.34 7.02 -13.67
C GLY A 139 25.11 7.74 -14.99
N PHE A 140 24.43 8.88 -14.93
CA PHE A 140 24.44 9.87 -15.99
C PHE A 140 25.39 10.98 -15.57
N SER A 141 26.55 11.02 -16.22
CA SER A 141 27.30 12.25 -16.50
C SER A 141 26.79 12.84 -17.80
#